data_AF-A0A941D9J7-F1
#
_entry.id   AF-A0A941D9J7-F1
#
_cell.length_a   1.000
_cell.length_b   1.000
_cell.length_c   1.000
_cell.angle_alpha   90.00
_cell.angle_beta   90.00
_cell.angle_gamma   90.00
#
_symmetry.space_group_name_H-M   'P 1'
#
loop_
_entity.id
_entity.type
_entity.pdbx_description
1 polymer ?
#
loop_
_entity_poly.entity_id
_entity_poly.type
_entity_poly.pdbx_seq_one_letter_code
_entity_poly.pdbx_strand_id
1 'polypeptide(L)'
;MIANDRELTAVIYNLKDAHRRLGVPLPPKVLKGLDTVAATRSANMTAPTQDGLRAAVMNAVDAGRPLADDEAVRLAMTNRSLAAAGVDRFVASGLHERRQNVLRDGFPELMKVWAGIVDKAGQAITDAREAIPQFDFDRTDPTTLSASQAFHWAGARKATLDVEAVESVWLSLANALGLAYVARATRPLVLSVLTVDEIRALKGTNAVGVIKAGHPLQLADLDEFERRVAAFHAEQRQREAQARTFVDPQNFRGKRVVPA
;
A
#
# COMPACT_ATOMS: atom_id res chain seq x y z
N MET A 1 12.19 0.95 11.08
CA MET A 1 12.20 2.09 10.13
C MET A 1 10.87 2.78 10.27
N ILE A 2 10.82 3.99 10.87
CA ILE A 2 9.57 4.74 11.05
C ILE A 2 9.23 5.30 9.67
N ALA A 3 8.09 4.93 9.09
CA ALA A 3 7.61 5.52 7.84
C ALA A 3 7.61 7.05 8.00
N ASN A 4 8.15 7.77 7.03
CA ASN A 4 8.18 9.23 7.10
C ASN A 4 6.74 9.74 7.12
N ASP A 5 6.43 10.79 7.89
CA ASP A 5 5.07 11.35 7.98
C ASP A 5 4.45 11.68 6.62
N ARG A 6 5.31 12.06 5.67
CA ARG A 6 4.96 12.31 4.27
C ARG A 6 4.48 11.04 3.55
N GLU A 7 5.12 9.90 3.79
CA GLU A 7 4.75 8.63 3.19
C GLU A 7 3.37 8.19 3.68
N LEU A 8 3.13 8.22 4.99
CA LEU A 8 1.83 7.85 5.56
C LEU A 8 0.71 8.78 5.06
N THR A 9 1.00 10.07 4.92
CA THR A 9 0.07 11.05 4.36
C THR A 9 -0.25 10.73 2.90
N ALA A 10 0.75 10.41 2.08
CA ALA A 10 0.55 9.99 0.69
C ALA A 10 -0.27 8.70 0.59
N VAL A 11 -0.03 7.73 1.47
CA VAL A 11 -0.83 6.49 1.52
C VAL A 11 -2.29 6.78 1.87
N ILE A 12 -2.57 7.67 2.81
CA ILE A 12 -3.94 8.07 3.15
C ILE A 12 -4.63 8.76 1.96
N TYR A 13 -3.93 9.62 1.23
CA TYR A 13 -4.47 10.24 0.01
C TYR A 13 -4.76 9.20 -1.07
N ASN A 14 -3.83 8.28 -1.32
CA ASN A 14 -4.01 7.20 -2.29
C ASN A 14 -5.18 6.29 -1.91
N LEU A 15 -5.34 5.97 -0.63
CA LEU A 15 -6.46 5.21 -0.09
C LEU A 15 -7.80 5.92 -0.35
N LYS A 16 -7.90 7.21 -0.01
CA LYS A 16 -9.10 8.03 -0.23
C LYS A 16 -9.43 8.14 -1.73
N ASP A 17 -8.43 8.37 -2.57
CA ASP A 17 -8.60 8.50 -4.01
C ASP A 17 -9.04 7.18 -4.66
N ALA A 18 -8.44 6.05 -4.28
CA ALA A 18 -8.84 4.75 -4.79
C ALA A 18 -10.28 4.41 -4.41
N HIS A 19 -10.69 4.62 -3.15
CA HIS A 19 -12.08 4.40 -2.74
C HIS A 19 -13.06 5.26 -3.53
N ARG A 20 -12.71 6.54 -3.77
CA ARG A 20 -13.51 7.43 -4.62
C ARG A 20 -13.62 6.91 -6.05
N ARG A 21 -12.52 6.47 -6.67
CA ARG A 21 -12.51 5.93 -8.05
C ARG A 21 -13.29 4.62 -8.17
N LEU A 22 -13.14 3.75 -7.17
CA LEU A 22 -13.86 2.48 -7.07
C LEU A 22 -15.35 2.66 -6.74
N GLY A 23 -15.78 3.88 -6.42
CA GLY A 23 -17.18 4.19 -6.07
C GLY A 23 -17.62 3.55 -4.75
N VAL A 24 -16.68 3.24 -3.86
CA VAL A 24 -16.98 2.61 -2.55
C VAL A 24 -16.56 3.53 -1.41
N PRO A 25 -17.40 3.74 -0.38
CA PRO A 25 -17.00 4.53 0.77
C PRO A 25 -15.86 3.84 1.54
N LEU A 26 -15.06 4.64 2.25
CA LEU A 26 -14.16 4.08 3.26
C LEU A 26 -14.97 3.50 4.42
N PRO A 27 -14.49 2.43 5.08
CA PRO A 27 -15.11 1.94 6.30
C PRO A 27 -15.29 3.08 7.31
N PRO A 28 -16.48 3.22 7.93
CA PRO A 28 -16.78 4.37 8.80
C PRO A 28 -15.79 4.54 9.95
N LYS A 29 -15.27 3.44 10.51
CA LYS A 29 -14.26 3.48 11.57
C LYS A 29 -12.93 4.07 11.09
N VAL A 30 -12.48 3.68 9.90
CA VAL A 30 -11.25 4.23 9.28
C VAL A 30 -11.42 5.71 9.01
N LEU A 31 -12.53 6.10 8.36
CA LEU A 31 -12.80 7.49 8.03
C LEU A 31 -12.85 8.37 9.29
N LYS A 32 -13.68 8.00 10.27
CA LYS A 32 -13.82 8.72 11.54
C LYS A 32 -12.50 8.78 12.31
N GLY A 33 -11.75 7.68 12.33
CA GLY A 33 -10.45 7.62 12.98
C GLY A 33 -9.48 8.63 12.36
N LEU A 34 -9.34 8.61 11.03
CA LEU A 34 -8.45 9.52 10.30
C LEU A 34 -8.86 10.98 10.46
N ASP A 35 -10.16 11.29 10.41
CA ASP A 35 -10.67 12.65 10.57
C ASP A 35 -10.46 13.17 12.00
N THR A 36 -10.59 12.30 13.01
CA THR A 36 -10.29 12.64 14.41
C THR A 36 -8.81 12.99 14.59
N VAL A 37 -7.90 12.22 13.99
CA VAL A 37 -6.47 12.54 14.06
C VAL A 37 -6.15 13.81 13.28
N ALA A 38 -6.77 14.04 12.12
CA ALA A 38 -6.59 15.27 11.34
C ALA A 38 -7.07 16.51 12.11
N ALA A 39 -8.25 16.45 12.75
CA ALA A 39 -8.76 17.53 13.59
C ALA A 39 -7.83 17.83 14.77
N THR A 40 -7.29 16.79 15.41
CA THR A 40 -6.32 16.94 16.50
C THR A 40 -5.02 17.60 16.03
N ARG A 41 -4.54 17.25 14.82
CA ARG A 41 -3.37 17.90 14.20
C ARG A 41 -3.61 19.38 13.94
N SER A 42 -4.76 19.73 13.37
CA SER A 42 -5.10 21.13 13.08
C SER A 42 -5.19 21.98 14.35
N ALA A 43 -5.73 21.43 15.45
CA ALA A 43 -5.80 22.12 16.73
C ALA A 43 -4.41 22.38 17.36
N ASN A 44 -3.46 21.46 17.17
CA ASN A 44 -2.14 21.50 17.80
C ASN A 44 -1.07 22.26 17.00
N MET A 45 -1.29 22.54 15.71
CA MET A 45 -0.31 23.28 14.88
C MET A 45 -0.39 24.82 15.03
N THR A 46 -1.24 25.32 15.91
CA THR A 46 -1.37 26.75 16.25
C THR A 46 -0.37 27.20 17.32
N ALA A 47 0.90 26.77 17.21
CA ALA A 47 1.94 27.22 18.14
C ALA A 47 2.31 28.70 17.87
N PRO A 48 2.44 29.55 18.90
CA PRO A 48 2.86 30.93 18.70
C PRO A 48 4.30 30.97 18.16
N THR A 49 4.48 31.73 17.08
CA THR A 49 5.78 31.94 16.45
C THR A 49 6.71 32.78 17.35
N GLN A 50 8.00 32.82 17.02
CA GLN A 50 8.95 33.73 17.68
C GLN A 50 8.49 35.20 17.63
N ASP A 51 7.75 35.56 16.59
CA ASP A 51 7.12 36.86 16.43
C ASP A 51 5.94 37.06 17.38
N GLY A 52 5.23 35.99 17.74
CA GLY A 52 4.16 36.02 18.76
C GLY A 52 4.66 36.41 20.15
N LEU A 53 5.84 35.94 20.57
CA LEU A 53 6.44 36.37 21.84
C LEU A 53 6.89 37.83 21.79
N ARG A 54 7.52 38.26 20.68
CA ARG A 54 7.95 39.66 20.52
C ARG A 54 6.76 40.61 20.53
N ALA A 55 5.68 40.26 19.83
CA ALA A 55 4.45 41.03 19.81
C ALA A 55 3.79 41.11 21.21
N ALA A 56 3.73 39.99 21.94
CA ALA A 56 3.18 39.97 23.30
C ALA A 56 4.00 40.86 24.25
N VAL A 57 5.33 40.83 24.17
CA VAL A 57 6.22 41.67 24.99
C VAL A 57 6.05 43.15 24.65
N MET A 58 6.06 43.53 23.37
CA MET A 58 5.84 44.92 22.95
C MET A 58 4.48 45.44 23.43
N ASN A 59 3.41 44.66 23.25
CA ASN A 59 2.07 45.05 23.70
C ASN A 59 1.95 45.22 25.23
N ALA A 60 2.71 44.45 26.01
CA ALA A 60 2.76 44.59 27.46
C ALA A 60 3.55 45.85 27.88
N VAL A 61 4.68 46.12 27.22
CA VAL A 61 5.49 47.33 27.43
C VAL A 61 4.70 48.59 27.08
N ASP A 62 4.07 48.62 25.91
CA ASP A 62 3.29 49.78 25.43
C ASP A 62 2.10 50.09 26.35
N ALA A 63 1.55 49.07 27.01
CA ALA A 63 0.47 49.21 27.97
C ALA A 63 0.94 49.41 29.43
N GLY A 64 2.26 49.49 29.68
CA GLY A 64 2.83 49.63 31.02
C GLY A 64 2.56 48.45 31.96
N ARG A 65 2.23 47.27 31.42
CA ARG A 65 1.96 46.07 32.22
C ARG A 65 3.27 45.36 32.59
N PRO A 66 3.45 44.91 33.84
CA PRO A 66 4.59 44.09 34.21
C PRO A 66 4.64 42.81 33.37
N LEU A 67 5.76 42.54 32.71
CA LEU A 67 5.93 41.35 31.85
C LEU A 67 5.74 40.03 32.60
N ALA A 68 6.12 40.00 33.88
CA ALA A 68 5.99 38.82 34.74
C ALA A 68 4.55 38.42 35.01
N ASP A 69 3.62 39.38 34.95
CA ASP A 69 2.20 39.20 35.27
C ASP A 69 1.32 39.23 34.01
N ASP A 70 1.86 39.62 32.86
CA ASP A 70 1.13 39.62 31.58
C ASP A 70 0.91 38.18 31.09
N GLU A 71 -0.36 37.78 31.03
CA GLU A 71 -0.78 36.43 30.63
C GLU A 71 -0.32 36.07 29.22
N ALA A 72 -0.37 37.01 28.27
CA ALA A 72 0.03 36.75 26.89
C ALA A 72 1.53 36.51 26.79
N VAL A 73 2.35 37.27 27.54
CA VAL A 73 3.80 37.06 27.63
C VAL A 73 4.11 35.70 28.27
N ARG A 74 3.46 35.37 29.39
CA ARG A 74 3.64 34.06 30.08
C ARG A 74 3.26 32.89 29.20
N LEU A 75 2.13 32.98 28.50
CA LEU A 75 1.66 31.95 27.58
C LEU A 75 2.64 31.76 26.41
N ALA A 76 3.10 32.87 25.80
CA ALA A 76 4.08 32.82 24.72
C ALA A 76 5.44 32.24 25.17
N MET A 77 5.92 32.60 26.36
CA MET A 77 7.14 32.02 26.95
C MET A 77 6.99 30.53 27.26
N THR A 78 5.84 30.12 27.81
CA THR A 78 5.54 28.71 28.09
C THR A 78 5.52 27.90 26.81
N ASN A 79 4.80 28.36 25.79
CA ASN A 79 4.74 27.71 24.49
C ASN A 79 6.11 27.61 23.83
N ARG A 80 6.94 28.65 23.91
CA ARG A 80 8.33 28.59 23.44
C ARG A 80 9.16 27.55 24.20
N SER A 81 8.98 27.45 25.53
CA SER A 81 9.68 26.48 26.36
C SER A 81 9.26 25.05 26.02
N LEU A 82 7.97 24.81 25.78
CA LEU A 82 7.44 23.52 25.31
C LEU A 82 7.97 23.17 23.91
N ALA A 83 8.00 24.14 22.99
CA ALA A 83 8.57 23.96 21.66
C ALA A 83 10.08 23.65 21.71
N ALA A 84 10.83 24.37 22.56
CA ALA A 84 12.26 24.12 22.79
C ALA A 84 12.52 22.74 23.41
N ALA A 85 11.63 22.28 24.30
CA ALA A 85 11.63 20.93 24.85
C ALA A 85 11.20 19.84 23.83
N GLY A 86 10.82 20.24 22.60
CA GLY A 86 10.45 19.32 21.53
C GLY A 86 9.07 18.70 21.67
N VAL A 87 8.17 19.28 22.47
CA VAL A 87 6.80 18.78 22.69
C VAL A 87 6.04 18.66 21.35
N ASP A 88 6.23 19.60 20.42
CA ASP A 88 5.62 19.54 19.09
C ASP A 88 6.04 18.28 18.31
N ARG A 89 7.30 17.87 18.41
CA ARG A 89 7.80 16.65 17.78
C ARG A 89 7.20 15.41 18.43
N PHE A 90 7.07 15.41 19.76
CA PHE A 90 6.43 14.33 20.51
C PHE A 90 4.95 14.18 20.13
N VAL A 91 4.21 15.30 20.09
CA VAL A 91 2.81 15.33 19.64
C VAL A 91 2.69 14.86 18.19
N ALA A 92 3.56 15.34 17.29
CA ALA A 92 3.57 14.90 15.89
C ALA A 92 3.83 13.40 15.74
N SER A 93 4.77 12.84 16.52
CA SER A 93 5.03 11.39 16.58
C SER A 93 3.80 10.62 17.08
N GLY A 94 3.15 11.08 18.16
CA GLY A 94 1.93 10.46 18.67
C GLY A 94 0.76 10.51 17.68
N LEU A 95 0.62 11.61 16.92
CA LEU A 95 -0.38 11.71 15.85
C LEU A 95 -0.05 10.82 14.64
N HIS A 96 1.24 10.63 14.34
CA HIS A 96 1.68 9.68 13.33
C HIS A 96 1.31 8.24 13.73
N GLU A 97 1.68 7.83 14.95
CA GLU A 97 1.35 6.51 15.50
C GLU A 97 -0.16 6.25 15.54
N ARG A 98 -0.95 7.24 15.99
CA ARG A 98 -2.42 7.13 15.97
C ARG A 98 -2.98 6.89 14.57
N ARG A 99 -2.45 7.54 13.53
CA ARG A 99 -2.87 7.27 12.14
C ARG A 99 -2.51 5.86 11.70
N GLN A 100 -1.31 5.37 12.04
CA GLN A 100 -0.93 4.00 11.74
C GLN A 100 -1.87 2.99 12.42
N ASN A 101 -2.22 3.22 13.69
CA ASN A 101 -3.13 2.33 14.43
C ASN A 101 -4.53 2.33 13.81
N VAL A 102 -5.09 3.50 13.46
CA VAL A 102 -6.39 3.58 12.76
C VAL A 102 -6.40 2.76 11.47
N LEU A 103 -5.33 2.85 10.68
CA LEU A 103 -5.23 2.09 9.42
C LEU A 103 -5.01 0.60 9.65
N ARG A 104 -4.18 0.23 10.65
CA ARG A 104 -3.91 -1.16 11.02
C ARG A 104 -5.17 -1.86 11.54
N ASP A 105 -5.88 -1.23 12.46
CA ASP A 105 -7.12 -1.77 13.04
C ASP A 105 -8.25 -1.84 12.00
N GLY A 106 -8.25 -0.91 11.04
CA GLY A 106 -9.21 -0.87 9.95
C GLY A 106 -8.87 -1.78 8.75
N PHE A 107 -7.66 -2.32 8.69
CA PHE A 107 -7.19 -3.12 7.57
C PHE A 107 -8.11 -4.32 7.25
N PRO A 108 -8.61 -5.10 8.23
CA PRO A 108 -9.53 -6.20 7.93
C PRO A 108 -10.86 -5.77 7.31
N GLU A 109 -11.40 -4.60 7.69
CA GLU A 109 -12.63 -4.06 7.09
C GLU A 109 -12.38 -3.58 5.65
N LEU A 110 -11.22 -2.96 5.40
CA LEU A 110 -10.79 -2.59 4.05
C LEU A 110 -10.62 -3.82 3.15
N MET A 111 -9.98 -4.87 3.66
CA MET A 111 -9.80 -6.13 2.93
C MET A 111 -11.11 -6.76 2.48
N LYS A 112 -12.14 -6.78 3.35
CA LYS A 112 -13.47 -7.31 2.98
C LYS A 112 -14.09 -6.54 1.82
N VAL A 113 -13.97 -5.21 1.82
CA VAL A 113 -14.48 -4.37 0.73
C VAL A 113 -13.71 -4.65 -0.57
N TRP A 114 -12.38 -4.67 -0.51
CA TRP A 114 -11.55 -4.87 -1.69
C TRP A 114 -11.65 -6.28 -2.26
N ALA A 115 -11.77 -7.31 -1.43
CA ALA A 115 -11.97 -8.69 -1.88
C ALA A 115 -13.23 -8.78 -2.75
N GLY A 116 -14.36 -8.21 -2.30
CA GLY A 116 -15.59 -8.20 -3.08
C GLY A 116 -15.48 -7.40 -4.40
N ILE A 117 -14.60 -6.42 -4.48
CA ILE A 117 -14.30 -5.70 -5.74
C ILE A 117 -13.49 -6.59 -6.68
N VAL A 118 -12.44 -7.24 -6.16
CA VAL A 118 -11.57 -8.13 -6.93
C VAL A 118 -12.36 -9.34 -7.46
N ASP A 119 -13.25 -9.92 -6.66
CA ASP A 119 -14.10 -11.03 -7.09
C ASP A 119 -15.02 -10.63 -8.25
N LYS A 120 -15.71 -9.47 -8.14
CA LYS A 120 -16.55 -8.94 -9.22
C LYS A 120 -15.75 -8.62 -10.47
N ALA A 121 -14.55 -8.07 -10.31
CA ALA A 121 -13.66 -7.78 -11.42
C ALA A 121 -13.17 -9.06 -12.10
N GLY A 122 -12.81 -10.09 -11.32
CA GLY A 122 -12.44 -11.42 -11.82
C GLY A 122 -13.55 -12.06 -12.65
N GLN A 123 -14.81 -11.95 -12.18
CA GLN A 123 -15.97 -12.43 -12.94
C GLN A 123 -16.14 -11.67 -14.26
N ALA A 124 -16.12 -10.33 -14.23
CA ALA A 124 -16.28 -9.53 -15.45
C ALA A 124 -15.19 -9.81 -16.50
N ILE A 125 -13.95 -10.09 -16.07
CA ILE A 125 -12.85 -10.48 -16.95
C ILE A 125 -13.08 -11.87 -17.52
N THR A 126 -13.60 -12.81 -16.71
CA THR A 126 -13.93 -14.17 -17.15
C THR A 126 -15.05 -14.14 -18.20
N ASP A 127 -16.14 -13.41 -17.92
CA ASP A 127 -17.25 -13.24 -18.86
C ASP A 127 -16.79 -12.65 -20.20
N ALA A 128 -15.84 -11.72 -20.18
CA ALA A 128 -15.31 -11.13 -21.40
C ALA A 128 -14.45 -12.10 -22.23
N ARG A 129 -13.70 -13.00 -21.58
CA ARG A 129 -12.96 -14.05 -22.29
C ARG A 129 -13.89 -15.06 -22.94
N GLU A 130 -15.00 -15.37 -22.30
CA GLU A 130 -16.02 -16.27 -22.86
C GLU A 130 -16.76 -15.62 -24.03
N ALA A 131 -17.07 -14.33 -23.94
CA ALA A 131 -17.79 -13.59 -24.98
C ALA A 131 -16.93 -13.23 -26.20
N ILE A 132 -15.61 -13.14 -26.06
CA ILE A 132 -14.70 -12.68 -27.10
C ILE A 132 -13.63 -13.76 -27.37
N PRO A 133 -13.86 -14.65 -28.34
CA PRO A 133 -12.84 -15.61 -28.77
C PRO A 133 -11.59 -14.85 -29.21
N GLN A 134 -10.42 -15.20 -28.66
CA GLN A 134 -9.13 -14.49 -28.83
C GLN A 134 -9.01 -13.13 -28.11
N PHE A 135 -9.77 -12.91 -27.05
CA PHE A 135 -9.62 -11.72 -26.21
C PHE A 135 -8.16 -11.49 -25.78
N ASP A 136 -7.60 -10.36 -26.24
CA ASP A 136 -6.28 -9.88 -25.81
C ASP A 136 -6.41 -8.38 -25.49
N PHE A 137 -6.26 -8.06 -24.20
CA PHE A 137 -6.34 -6.68 -23.70
C PHE A 137 -5.45 -5.68 -24.44
N ASP A 138 -4.32 -6.11 -25.02
CA ASP A 138 -3.38 -5.21 -25.68
C ASP A 138 -3.63 -5.09 -27.19
N ARG A 139 -4.37 -6.02 -27.78
CA ARG A 139 -4.42 -6.20 -29.25
C ARG A 139 -5.83 -6.17 -29.83
N THR A 140 -6.86 -6.35 -29.01
CA THR A 140 -8.24 -6.27 -29.48
C THR A 140 -8.60 -4.82 -29.79
N ASP A 141 -8.79 -4.51 -31.08
CA ASP A 141 -9.35 -3.23 -31.52
C ASP A 141 -10.86 -3.20 -31.21
N PRO A 142 -11.32 -2.33 -30.29
CA PRO A 142 -12.72 -2.29 -29.89
C PRO A 142 -13.67 -1.91 -31.04
N THR A 143 -13.18 -1.32 -32.13
CA THR A 143 -14.01 -0.96 -33.29
C THR A 143 -14.42 -2.15 -34.15
N THR A 144 -13.74 -3.29 -33.99
CA THR A 144 -14.01 -4.53 -34.72
C THR A 144 -15.00 -5.45 -33.99
N LEU A 145 -15.36 -5.11 -32.75
CA LEU A 145 -16.23 -5.90 -31.90
C LEU A 145 -17.71 -5.62 -32.20
N SER A 146 -18.54 -6.67 -32.13
CA SER A 146 -20.00 -6.47 -32.07
C SER A 146 -20.39 -5.66 -30.82
N ALA A 147 -21.58 -5.05 -30.82
CA ALA A 147 -22.04 -4.25 -29.69
C ALA A 147 -22.01 -5.01 -28.35
N SER A 148 -22.39 -6.30 -28.35
CA SER A 148 -22.33 -7.17 -27.17
C SER A 148 -20.89 -7.42 -26.72
N GLN A 149 -19.98 -7.71 -27.65
CA GLN A 149 -18.55 -7.91 -27.33
C GLN A 149 -17.89 -6.62 -26.83
N ALA A 150 -18.22 -5.47 -27.40
CA ALA A 150 -17.72 -4.17 -26.95
C ALA A 150 -18.14 -3.86 -25.51
N PHE A 151 -19.35 -4.25 -25.10
CA PHE A 151 -19.81 -4.14 -23.71
C PHE A 151 -18.96 -4.99 -22.76
N HIS A 152 -18.72 -6.27 -23.08
CA HIS A 152 -17.87 -7.14 -22.29
C HIS A 152 -16.41 -6.65 -22.23
N TRP A 153 -15.86 -6.19 -23.35
CA TRP A 153 -14.52 -5.61 -23.42
C TRP A 153 -14.39 -4.37 -22.50
N ALA A 154 -15.34 -3.45 -22.56
CA ALA A 154 -15.34 -2.26 -21.73
C ALA A 154 -15.45 -2.61 -20.23
N GLY A 155 -16.31 -3.58 -19.90
CA GLY A 155 -16.45 -4.13 -18.55
C GLY A 155 -15.14 -4.71 -18.01
N ALA A 156 -14.48 -5.57 -18.79
CA ALA A 156 -13.19 -6.15 -18.42
C ALA A 156 -12.07 -5.11 -18.31
N ARG A 157 -12.07 -4.08 -19.16
CA ARG A 157 -11.10 -2.98 -19.07
C ARG A 157 -11.27 -2.19 -17.78
N LYS A 158 -12.50 -1.85 -17.41
CA LYS A 158 -12.81 -1.22 -16.12
C LYS A 158 -12.41 -2.13 -14.95
N ALA A 159 -12.77 -3.40 -15.00
CA ALA A 159 -12.44 -4.39 -13.98
C ALA A 159 -10.91 -4.49 -13.76
N THR A 160 -10.13 -4.44 -14.84
CA THR A 160 -8.66 -4.42 -14.75
C THR A 160 -8.16 -3.19 -13.98
N LEU A 161 -8.68 -1.99 -14.29
CA LEU A 161 -8.33 -0.76 -13.58
C LEU A 161 -8.73 -0.81 -12.09
N ASP A 162 -9.87 -1.41 -11.78
CA ASP A 162 -10.34 -1.58 -10.41
C ASP A 162 -9.38 -2.50 -9.62
N VAL A 163 -8.92 -3.61 -10.21
CA VAL A 163 -7.95 -4.53 -9.58
C VAL A 163 -6.58 -3.85 -9.41
N GLU A 164 -6.10 -3.09 -10.40
CA GLU A 164 -4.85 -2.34 -10.28
C GLU A 164 -4.91 -1.29 -9.14
N ALA A 165 -6.05 -0.62 -8.99
CA ALA A 165 -6.26 0.34 -7.92
C ALA A 165 -6.24 -0.33 -6.54
N VAL A 166 -6.92 -1.49 -6.41
CA VAL A 166 -6.90 -2.30 -5.17
C VAL A 166 -5.48 -2.78 -4.85
N GLU A 167 -4.79 -3.38 -5.82
CA GLU A 167 -3.41 -3.88 -5.65
C GLU A 167 -2.48 -2.74 -5.18
N SER A 168 -2.55 -1.58 -5.82
CA SER A 168 -1.71 -0.42 -5.51
C SER A 168 -1.91 0.08 -4.07
N VAL A 169 -3.16 0.18 -3.62
CA VAL A 169 -3.46 0.64 -2.25
C VAL A 169 -3.11 -0.43 -1.21
N TRP A 170 -3.36 -1.70 -1.51
CA TRP A 170 -2.95 -2.82 -0.66
C TRP A 170 -1.43 -2.78 -0.41
N LEU A 171 -0.64 -2.66 -1.48
CA LEU A 171 0.83 -2.58 -1.41
C LEU A 171 1.30 -1.35 -0.63
N SER A 172 0.67 -0.20 -0.88
CA SER A 172 1.03 1.06 -0.22
C SER A 172 0.79 0.96 1.29
N LEU A 173 -0.34 0.39 1.72
CA LEU A 173 -0.66 0.21 3.13
C LEU A 173 0.21 -0.85 3.79
N ALA A 174 0.38 -2.01 3.16
CA ALA A 174 1.23 -3.07 3.69
C ALA A 174 2.65 -2.56 3.97
N ASN A 175 3.23 -1.80 3.03
CA ASN A 175 4.56 -1.20 3.19
C ASN A 175 4.58 -0.09 4.26
N ALA A 176 3.64 0.86 4.22
CA ALA A 176 3.65 2.01 5.15
C ALA A 176 3.36 1.62 6.61
N LEU A 177 2.64 0.53 6.82
CA LEU A 177 2.31 0.00 8.14
C LEU A 177 3.30 -1.08 8.61
N GLY A 178 4.26 -1.46 7.75
CA GLY A 178 5.23 -2.51 8.01
C GLY A 178 4.58 -3.88 8.22
N LEU A 179 3.46 -4.14 7.56
CA LEU A 179 2.68 -5.36 7.74
C LEU A 179 3.19 -6.52 6.88
N ALA A 180 3.75 -6.22 5.70
CA ALA A 180 4.36 -7.23 4.85
C ALA A 180 5.45 -6.59 3.98
N TYR A 181 6.51 -7.35 3.71
CA TYR A 181 7.50 -6.98 2.70
C TYR A 181 7.11 -7.61 1.35
N VAL A 182 6.82 -6.77 0.36
CA VAL A 182 6.34 -7.24 -0.95
C VAL A 182 7.43 -7.08 -2.00
N ALA A 183 8.20 -8.14 -2.21
CA ALA A 183 9.18 -8.19 -3.28
C ALA A 183 8.51 -8.17 -4.65
N ARG A 184 9.19 -7.63 -5.66
CA ARG A 184 8.67 -7.61 -7.05
C ARG A 184 8.28 -9.01 -7.55
N ALA A 185 9.07 -10.03 -7.20
CA ALA A 185 8.81 -11.41 -7.63
C ALA A 185 7.58 -12.04 -6.97
N THR A 186 7.20 -11.59 -5.76
CA THR A 186 6.06 -12.13 -5.01
C THR A 186 4.81 -11.26 -5.10
N ARG A 187 4.91 -10.05 -5.65
CA ARG A 187 3.77 -9.15 -5.87
C ARG A 187 2.55 -9.81 -6.53
N PRO A 188 2.68 -10.66 -7.57
CA PRO A 188 1.53 -11.38 -8.14
C PRO A 188 0.73 -12.22 -7.13
N LEU A 189 1.37 -12.69 -6.05
CA LEU A 189 0.76 -13.52 -5.03
C LEU A 189 -0.29 -12.77 -4.18
N VAL A 190 -0.29 -11.43 -4.23
CA VAL A 190 -1.36 -10.61 -3.63
C VAL A 190 -2.71 -10.91 -4.27
N LEU A 191 -2.73 -11.25 -5.56
CA LEU A 191 -3.97 -11.37 -6.34
C LEU A 191 -4.28 -12.80 -6.78
N SER A 192 -3.34 -13.74 -6.68
CA SER A 192 -3.59 -15.13 -7.06
C SER A 192 -2.64 -16.08 -6.36
N VAL A 193 -3.00 -17.35 -6.27
CA VAL A 193 -2.10 -18.42 -5.83
C VAL A 193 -1.35 -18.91 -7.06
N LEU A 194 -0.03 -18.71 -7.10
CA LEU A 194 0.81 -19.03 -8.25
C LEU A 194 2.05 -19.80 -7.82
N THR A 195 2.45 -20.75 -8.64
CA THR A 195 3.73 -21.47 -8.57
C THR A 195 4.88 -20.63 -9.09
N VAL A 196 6.10 -21.11 -8.86
CA VAL A 196 7.33 -20.46 -9.38
C VAL A 196 7.33 -20.33 -10.91
N ASP A 197 6.85 -21.36 -11.63
CA ASP A 197 6.83 -21.33 -13.10
C ASP A 197 5.78 -20.39 -13.65
N GLU A 198 4.59 -20.36 -13.04
CA GLU A 198 3.52 -19.45 -13.43
C GLU A 198 3.98 -17.99 -13.29
N ILE A 199 4.60 -17.63 -12.16
CA ILE A 199 5.17 -16.29 -11.95
C ILE A 199 6.23 -15.94 -13.00
N ARG A 200 7.11 -16.89 -13.36
CA ARG A 200 8.14 -16.69 -14.39
C ARG A 200 7.56 -16.53 -15.79
N ALA A 201 6.42 -17.17 -16.06
CA ALA A 201 5.71 -17.08 -17.32
C ALA A 201 4.88 -15.78 -17.48
N LEU A 202 4.63 -15.05 -16.39
CA LEU A 202 3.86 -13.80 -16.45
C LEU A 202 4.57 -12.73 -17.29
N LYS A 203 3.80 -12.06 -18.14
CA LYS A 203 4.23 -10.85 -18.85
C LYS A 203 4.03 -9.61 -17.97
N GLY A 204 4.76 -9.55 -16.86
CA GLY A 204 4.68 -8.49 -15.86
C GLY A 204 4.43 -9.01 -14.45
N THR A 205 4.80 -8.22 -13.44
CA THR A 205 4.75 -8.61 -12.02
C THR A 205 3.63 -7.90 -11.24
N ASN A 206 2.58 -7.47 -11.92
CA ASN A 206 1.46 -6.70 -11.37
C ASN A 206 0.12 -7.40 -11.71
N ALA A 207 -0.99 -6.80 -11.28
CA ALA A 207 -2.34 -7.27 -11.59
C ALA A 207 -2.54 -7.63 -13.07
N VAL A 208 -2.06 -6.79 -13.98
CA VAL A 208 -2.21 -6.98 -15.44
C VAL A 208 -1.52 -8.26 -15.91
N GLY A 209 -0.35 -8.60 -15.35
CA GLY A 209 0.34 -9.85 -15.67
C GLY A 209 -0.49 -11.08 -15.30
N VAL A 210 -1.04 -11.11 -14.07
CA VAL A 210 -1.90 -12.19 -13.56
C VAL A 210 -3.17 -12.31 -14.39
N ILE A 211 -3.82 -11.17 -14.65
CA ILE A 211 -5.00 -11.08 -15.49
C ILE A 211 -4.67 -11.67 -16.87
N LYS A 212 -3.68 -11.16 -17.60
CA LYS A 212 -3.37 -11.64 -18.96
C LYS A 212 -3.05 -13.14 -19.03
N ALA A 213 -2.42 -13.69 -18.00
CA ALA A 213 -2.11 -15.11 -17.92
C ALA A 213 -3.33 -16.01 -17.67
N GLY A 214 -4.49 -15.43 -17.37
CA GLY A 214 -5.73 -16.19 -17.23
C GLY A 214 -6.01 -16.73 -15.83
N HIS A 215 -5.17 -16.41 -14.84
CA HIS A 215 -5.33 -16.95 -13.50
C HIS A 215 -6.55 -16.36 -12.77
N PRO A 216 -7.23 -17.14 -11.92
CA PRO A 216 -8.27 -16.64 -11.04
C PRO A 216 -7.75 -15.52 -10.13
N LEU A 217 -8.56 -14.49 -9.95
CA LEU A 217 -8.25 -13.38 -9.05
C LEU A 217 -8.84 -13.66 -7.68
N GLN A 218 -8.00 -13.66 -6.66
CA GLN A 218 -8.35 -13.77 -5.26
C GLN A 218 -7.39 -12.93 -4.43
N LEU A 219 -7.90 -11.81 -3.91
CA LEU A 219 -7.14 -10.91 -3.07
C LEU A 219 -6.73 -11.61 -1.75
N ALA A 220 -5.43 -11.66 -1.47
CA ALA A 220 -4.90 -12.17 -0.23
C ALA A 220 -5.05 -11.13 0.90
N ASP A 221 -5.51 -11.57 2.07
CA ASP A 221 -5.20 -10.87 3.31
C ASP A 221 -3.70 -11.05 3.67
N LEU A 222 -3.26 -10.45 4.77
CA LEU A 222 -1.84 -10.47 5.16
C LEU A 222 -1.35 -11.88 5.45
N ASP A 223 -2.10 -12.63 6.26
CA ASP A 223 -1.72 -14.00 6.65
C ASP A 223 -1.70 -14.93 5.43
N GLU A 224 -2.68 -14.78 4.54
CA GLU A 224 -2.73 -15.51 3.28
C GLU A 224 -1.58 -15.14 2.35
N PHE A 225 -1.23 -13.85 2.26
CA PHE A 225 -0.09 -13.41 1.47
C PHE A 225 1.21 -14.00 2.01
N GLU A 226 1.42 -13.97 3.32
CA GLU A 226 2.59 -14.59 3.96
C GLU A 226 2.66 -16.10 3.69
N ARG A 227 1.53 -16.81 3.77
CA ARG A 227 1.45 -18.25 3.41
C ARG A 227 1.83 -18.47 1.95
N ARG A 228 1.29 -17.68 1.02
CA ARG A 228 1.61 -17.77 -0.42
C ARG A 228 3.10 -17.52 -0.68
N VAL A 229 3.68 -16.51 -0.04
CA VAL A 229 5.12 -16.20 -0.14
C VAL A 229 5.99 -17.34 0.42
N ALA A 230 5.63 -17.89 1.57
CA ALA A 230 6.34 -19.01 2.16
C ALA A 230 6.31 -20.25 1.26
N ALA A 231 5.15 -20.55 0.67
CA ALA A 231 4.99 -21.65 -0.30
C ALA A 231 5.85 -21.42 -1.56
N PHE A 232 5.82 -20.22 -2.13
CA PHE A 232 6.64 -19.85 -3.29
C PHE A 232 8.14 -20.04 -3.01
N HIS A 233 8.63 -19.58 -1.87
CA HIS A 233 10.04 -19.75 -1.51
C HIS A 233 10.42 -21.19 -1.20
N ALA A 234 9.51 -21.98 -0.63
CA ALA A 234 9.73 -23.41 -0.43
C ALA A 234 9.89 -24.16 -1.76
N GLU A 235 9.01 -23.88 -2.72
CA GLU A 235 9.08 -24.43 -4.07
C GLU A 235 10.38 -24.02 -4.77
N GLN A 236 10.76 -22.74 -4.66
CA GLN A 236 12.01 -22.24 -5.24
C GLN A 236 13.24 -22.97 -4.68
N ARG A 237 13.33 -23.15 -3.36
CA ARG A 237 14.44 -23.88 -2.72
C ARG A 237 14.48 -25.34 -3.14
N GLN A 238 13.32 -26.00 -3.27
CA GLN A 238 13.24 -27.39 -3.71
C GLN A 238 13.79 -27.56 -5.13
N ARG A 239 13.44 -26.65 -6.04
CA ARG A 239 13.94 -26.65 -7.43
C ARG A 239 15.45 -26.40 -7.49
N GLU A 240 15.96 -25.45 -6.69
CA GLU A 240 17.39 -25.17 -6.62
C GLU A 240 18.18 -26.37 -6.08
N ALA A 241 17.63 -27.09 -5.09
CA ALA A 241 18.24 -28.32 -4.58
C ALA A 241 18.28 -29.41 -5.66
N GLN A 242 17.18 -29.66 -6.37
CA GLN A 242 17.10 -30.64 -7.45
C GLN A 242 18.06 -30.31 -8.61
N ALA A 243 18.16 -29.03 -8.98
CA ALA A 243 19.08 -28.58 -10.02
C ALA A 243 20.56 -28.79 -9.62
N ARG A 244 20.90 -28.60 -8.34
CA ARG A 244 22.26 -28.87 -7.82
C ARG A 244 22.59 -30.36 -7.82
N THR A 245 21.63 -31.23 -7.49
CA THR A 245 21.82 -32.69 -7.50
C THR A 245 22.04 -33.25 -8.91
N PHE A 246 21.49 -32.61 -9.95
CA PHE A 246 21.63 -33.07 -11.34
C PHE A 246 22.97 -32.67 -12.00
N VAL A 247 23.71 -31.72 -11.41
CA VAL A 247 24.94 -31.15 -12.00
C VAL A 247 26.23 -31.89 -11.57
N ASP A 248 26.19 -32.93 -10.71
CA ASP A 248 27.41 -33.69 -10.39
C ASP A 248 27.20 -35.20 -10.15
N PRO A 249 27.51 -36.02 -11.16
CA PRO A 249 28.16 -37.32 -10.89
C PRO A 249 29.45 -37.57 -11.69
N GLN A 250 29.88 -36.68 -12.59
CA GLN A 250 30.96 -36.96 -13.55
C GLN A 250 32.22 -36.09 -13.44
N ASN A 251 32.26 -35.05 -12.60
CA ASN A 251 33.48 -34.26 -12.42
C ASN A 251 34.45 -34.82 -11.35
N PHE A 252 34.11 -35.95 -10.73
CA PHE A 252 34.94 -36.61 -9.69
C PHE A 252 35.65 -37.91 -10.11
N ARG A 253 35.61 -38.31 -11.40
CA ARG A 253 36.40 -39.47 -11.88
C ARG A 253 37.71 -39.05 -12.52
N GLY A 254 38.68 -38.77 -11.65
CA GLY A 254 40.07 -39.25 -11.77
C GLY A 254 40.84 -39.00 -13.08
N LYS A 255 41.55 -37.86 -13.14
CA LYS A 255 42.88 -37.87 -13.77
C LYS A 255 43.84 -38.62 -12.84
N ARG A 256 43.97 -39.94 -13.02
CA ARG A 256 45.14 -40.67 -12.52
C ARG A 256 46.36 -40.15 -13.29
N VAL A 257 47.24 -39.43 -12.59
CA VAL A 257 48.61 -39.20 -13.06
C VAL A 257 49.30 -40.56 -13.04
N VAL A 258 49.58 -41.11 -14.22
CA VAL A 258 50.40 -42.31 -14.37
C VAL A 258 51.87 -41.84 -14.40
N PRO A 259 52.73 -42.31 -13.49
CA PRO A 259 54.16 -42.05 -13.60
C PRO A 259 54.78 -42.99 -14.65
N ALA A 260 55.58 -42.42 -15.55
CA ALA A 260 56.60 -43.13 -16.32
C ALA A 260 57.89 -42.31 -16.22
#